data_AF-A0A520FX30-F1
#
_entry.id   AF-A0A520FX30-F1
#
_cell.length_a   1.000
_cell.length_b   1.000
_cell.length_c   1.000
_cell.angle_alpha   90.00
_cell.angle_beta   90.00
_cell.angle_gamma   90.00
#
_symmetry.space_group_name_H-M   'P 1'
#
loop_
_entity.id
_entity.type
_entity.pdbx_description
1 polymer ?
#
loop_
_entity_poly.entity_id
_entity_poly.type
_entity_poly.pdbx_seq_one_letter_code
_entity_poly.pdbx_strand_id
1 'polypeptide(L)' 'MPEGKTVSISFRVSPRFKGLLEAAAAKERRSLTNMLEALLFAHCERNGIDAPSSSGPDDPSQGKSQ' A
#
# COMPACT_ATOMS: atom_id res chain seq x y z
N MET A 1 13.70 -21.07 -0.37
CA MET A 1 13.20 -20.07 0.59
C MET A 1 12.72 -18.90 -0.25
N PRO A 2 11.42 -18.55 -0.28
CA PRO A 2 10.88 -17.69 -1.32
C PRO A 2 11.53 -16.30 -1.22
N GLU A 3 12.21 -15.90 -2.29
CA GLU A 3 12.82 -14.60 -2.47
C GLU A 3 11.70 -13.54 -2.43
N GLY A 4 11.59 -12.84 -1.31
CA GLY A 4 10.55 -11.83 -1.09
C GLY A 4 10.59 -10.78 -2.19
N LYS A 5 9.47 -10.60 -2.88
CA LYS A 5 9.21 -9.59 -3.93
C LYS A 5 9.16 -8.18 -3.33
N THR A 6 10.21 -7.79 -2.63
CA THR A 6 10.31 -6.46 -2.03
C THR A 6 10.96 -5.54 -3.04
N VAL A 7 10.19 -4.64 -3.63
CA VAL A 7 10.71 -3.61 -4.54
C VAL A 7 11.15 -2.41 -3.71
N SER A 8 12.44 -2.05 -3.78
CA SER A 8 12.97 -0.86 -3.12
C SER A 8 12.54 0.39 -3.88
N ILE A 9 11.75 1.25 -3.23
CA ILE A 9 11.31 2.51 -3.83
C ILE A 9 11.97 3.69 -3.10
N SER A 10 12.59 4.59 -3.87
CA SER A 10 13.26 5.79 -3.34
C SER A 10 12.34 7.01 -3.47
N PHE A 11 11.85 7.53 -2.35
CA PHE A 11 11.03 8.73 -2.32
C PHE A 11 11.77 9.88 -1.64
N ARG A 12 11.65 11.09 -2.19
CA ARG A 12 12.06 12.30 -1.47
C ARG A 12 10.85 12.86 -0.74
N VAL A 13 10.98 12.98 0.58
CA VAL A 13 9.94 13.50 1.46
C VAL A 13 10.48 14.68 2.25
N SER A 14 9.59 15.55 2.70
CA SER A 14 9.97 16.66 3.58
C SER A 14 10.44 16.14 4.95
N PRO A 15 11.35 16.85 5.65
CA PRO A 15 11.83 16.43 6.96
C PRO A 15 10.72 16.30 8.00
N ARG A 16 9.68 17.15 7.89
CA ARG A 16 8.47 17.05 8.72
C ARG A 16 7.74 15.72 8.54
N PHE A 17 7.62 15.24 7.30
CA PHE A 17 6.96 13.97 7.00
C PHE A 17 7.74 12.79 7.60
N LYS A 18 9.07 12.79 7.42
CA LYS A 18 9.94 11.77 8.03
C LYS A 18 9.76 11.70 9.54
N GLY A 19 9.77 12.85 10.23
CA GLY A 19 9.59 12.89 11.69
C GLY A 19 8.24 12.35 12.15
N LEU A 20 7.15 12.66 11.43
CA LEU A 20 5.83 12.12 11.73
C LEU A 20 5.74 10.62 11.47
N LEU A 21 6.32 10.13 10.37
CA LEU A 21 6.37 8.71 10.05
C LEU A 21 7.17 7.93 11.11
N GLU A 22 8.30 8.47 11.56
CA GLU A 22 9.11 7.89 12.64
C GLU A 22 8.33 7.81 13.96
N ALA A 23 7.63 8.88 14.33
CA ALA A 23 6.81 8.88 15.54
C ALA A 23 5.66 7.85 15.45
N ALA A 24 5.00 7.74 14.29
CA ALA A 24 3.93 6.76 14.08
C ALA A 24 4.45 5.31 14.12
N ALA A 25 5.54 5.05 13.40
CA ALA A 25 6.18 3.73 13.35
C ALA A 25 6.69 3.29 14.74
N ALA A 26 7.28 4.22 15.51
CA ALA A 26 7.72 3.97 16.87
C ALA A 26 6.56 3.60 17.81
N LYS A 27 5.40 4.26 17.66
CA LYS A 27 4.20 3.94 18.45
C LYS A 27 3.64 2.57 18.15
N GLU A 28 3.69 2.13 16.89
CA GLU A 28 3.12 0.86 16.45
C GLU A 28 4.13 -0.31 16.51
N ARG A 29 5.38 -0.02 16.88
CA ARG A 29 6.49 -0.98 16.99
C ARG A 29 6.77 -1.71 15.67
N ARG A 30 6.54 -1.01 14.56
CA ARG A 30 6.75 -1.51 13.18
C ARG A 30 7.83 -0.69 12.48
N SER A 31 8.47 -1.28 11.47
CA SER A 31 9.42 -0.56 10.61
C SER A 31 8.73 0.56 9.84
N LEU A 32 9.48 1.61 9.46
CA LEU A 32 8.96 2.77 8.70
C LEU A 32 8.23 2.35 7.42
N THR A 33 8.78 1.38 6.69
CA THR A 33 8.16 0.84 5.46
C THR A 33 6.79 0.23 5.78
N ASN A 34 6.72 -0.62 6.80
CA ASN A 34 5.49 -1.33 7.14
C ASN A 34 4.40 -0.36 7.67
N MET A 35 4.81 0.72 8.36
CA MET A 35 3.91 1.82 8.74
C MET A 35 3.41 2.58 7.50
N LEU A 36 4.30 2.89 6.55
CA LEU A 36 3.94 3.58 5.32
C LEU A 36 2.98 2.75 4.46
N GLU A 37 3.22 1.44 4.36
CA GLU A 37 2.33 0.49 3.69
C GLU A 37 0.96 0.48 4.34
N ALA A 38 0.87 0.37 5.67
CA ALA A 38 -0.41 0.39 6.38
C ALA A 38 -1.18 1.71 6.15
N LEU A 39 -0.49 2.86 6.17
CA LEU A 39 -1.10 4.16 5.87
C LEU A 39 -1.61 4.24 4.42
N LEU A 40 -0.84 3.69 3.48
CA LEU A 40 -1.22 3.66 2.07
C LEU A 40 -2.42 2.76 1.84
N PHE A 41 -2.42 1.53 2.37
CA PHE A 41 -3.55 0.61 2.27
C PHE A 41 -4.81 1.20 2.90
N ALA A 42 -4.73 1.72 4.13
CA ALA A 42 -5.87 2.35 4.79
C ALA A 42 -6.40 3.57 4.02
N HIS A 43 -5.52 4.35 3.40
CA HIS A 43 -5.92 5.45 2.52
C HIS A 43 -6.62 4.93 1.27
N CYS A 44 -6.06 3.94 0.58
CA CYS A 44 -6.66 3.35 -0.61
C CYS A 44 -8.02 2.73 -0.31
N GLU A 45 -8.15 1.92 0.74
CA GLU A 45 -9.40 1.32 1.19
C GLU A 45 -10.47 2.38 1.47
N ARG A 46 -10.10 3.47 2.16
CA ARG A 46 -11.03 4.56 2.49
C ARG A 46 -11.46 5.38 1.29
N ASN A 47 -10.64 5.45 0.24
CA ASN A 47 -10.95 6.16 -1.00
C ASN A 47 -11.52 5.24 -2.09
N GLY A 48 -11.64 3.92 -1.83
CA GLY A 48 -12.05 2.94 -2.84
C GLY A 48 -11.06 2.81 -3.99
N ILE A 49 -9.77 3.10 -3.76
CA ILE A 49 -8.72 2.97 -4.75
C ILE A 49 -8.25 1.52 -4.72
N ASP A 50 -8.72 0.73 -5.68
CA ASP A 50 -8.18 -0.61 -5.91
C ASP A 50 -6.88 -0.48 -6.72
N ALA A 51 -5.83 -1.17 -6.31
CA ALA A 51 -4.65 -1.29 -7.16
C ALA A 51 -5.11 -1.95 -8.46
N PRO A 52 -4.68 -1.49 -9.65
CA PRO A 52 -5.08 -2.13 -10.89
C PRO A 52 -4.69 -3.59 -10.76
N SER A 53 -5.69 -4.46 -10.59
CA SER A 53 -5.47 -5.88 -10.78
C SER A 53 -4.82 -5.96 -12.14
N SER A 54 -3.68 -6.63 -12.24
CA SER A 54 -3.15 -7.02 -13.54
C SER A 54 -4.08 -8.10 -14.13
N SER A 55 -5.39 -7.82 -14.16
CA SER A 55 -6.32 -8.39 -15.09
C SER A 55 -5.82 -7.90 -16.45
N GLY A 56 -5.11 -8.79 -17.14
CA GLY A 56 -5.20 -8.79 -18.59
C GLY A 56 -6.68 -8.70 -18.98
N PRO A 57 -6.99 -8.12 -20.15
CA PRO A 57 -8.36 -7.99 -20.62
C PRO A 57 -8.93 -9.39 -20.97
N ASP A 58 -9.31 -10.19 -19.98
CA ASP A 58 -10.02 -11.46 -20.16
C ASP A 58 -10.70 -11.89 -18.84
N ASP A 59 -11.84 -11.27 -18.52
CA ASP A 59 -13.01 -11.99 -17.97
C ASP A 59 -14.24 -11.05 -17.97
N PRO A 60 -15.13 -11.16 -18.98
CA PRO A 60 -16.47 -10.63 -18.92
C PRO A 60 -17.43 -11.70 -18.36
N SER A 61 -17.34 -12.02 -17.08
CA SER A 61 -18.30 -12.93 -16.42
C SER A 61 -18.93 -12.31 -15.16
N GLN A 62 -19.29 -11.02 -15.22
CA GLN A 62 -20.30 -10.47 -14.32
C GLN A 62 -21.68 -10.98 -14.77
N GLY A 63 -22.11 -12.09 -14.16
CA GLY A 63 -23.47 -12.57 -14.23
C GLY A 63 -24.45 -11.49 -13.77
N LYS A 64 -25.40 -11.15 -14.63
CA LYS A 64 -26.64 -10.48 -14.23
C LYS A 64 -27.78 -11.47 -14.37
N SER A 65 -28.11 -12.10 -13.26
CA SER A 65 -29.40 -12.73 -13.04
C SER A 65 -30.51 -11.68 -13.22
N GLN A 66 -31.40 -11.88 -14.19
CA GLN A 66 -32.79 -11.46 -14.11
C GLN A 66 -33.66 -12.37 -14.98
#